data_AF-A0A7K8YWF5-F1
#
_entry.id   AF-A0A7K8YWF5-F1
#
_cell.length_a   1.000
_cell.length_b   1.000
_cell.length_c   1.000
_cell.angle_alpha   90.00
_cell.angle_beta   90.00
_cell.angle_gamma   90.00
#
_symmetry.space_group_name_H-M   'P 1'
#
loop_
_entity.id
_entity.type
_entity.pdbx_description
1 polymer ?
#
loop_
_entity_poly.entity_id
_entity_poly.type
_entity_poly.pdbx_seq_one_letter_code
_entity_poly.pdbx_strand_id
1 'polypeptide(L)' 'EVSFEEVAIYFSPEEWTELQPWQRALYRQVMADNYDLVASLGEGLRGPWAGGIAGLGV' A
#
# COMPACT_ATOMS: atom_id res chain seq x y z
N GLU A 1 13.92 10.15 7.26
CA GLU A 1 13.13 9.10 6.60
C GLU A 1 11.67 9.45 6.84
N VAL A 2 10.84 9.43 5.81
CA VAL A 2 9.41 9.75 5.93
C VAL A 2 8.66 8.43 6.07
N SER A 3 7.82 8.28 7.10
CA SER A 3 7.05 7.04 7.33
C SER A 3 5.64 7.15 6.75
N PHE A 4 4.99 6.00 6.52
CA PHE A 4 3.63 5.97 5.98
C PHE A 4 2.63 6.63 6.93
N GLU A 5 2.87 6.51 8.23
CA GLU A 5 2.07 7.15 9.29
C GLU A 5 2.13 8.68 9.25
N GLU A 6 3.20 9.26 8.71
CA GLU A 6 3.35 10.72 8.58
C GLU A 6 2.57 11.29 7.39
N VAL A 7 2.20 10.46 6.40
CA VAL A 7 1.48 10.88 5.19
C VAL A 7 0.06 10.34 5.09
N ALA A 8 -0.29 9.32 5.88
CA ALA A 8 -1.61 8.72 5.88
C ALA A 8 -2.57 9.48 6.81
N ILE A 9 -3.76 9.79 6.29
CA ILE A 9 -4.85 10.37 7.09
C ILE A 9 -5.80 9.25 7.47
N TYR A 10 -6.06 9.09 8.76
CA TYR A 10 -7.02 8.12 9.29
C TYR A 10 -8.23 8.84 9.83
N PHE A 11 -9.42 8.34 9.50
CA PHE A 11 -10.68 8.85 10.04
C PHE A 11 -11.23 7.85 11.06
N SER A 12 -11.64 8.34 12.21
CA SER A 12 -12.53 7.59 13.12
C SER A 12 -13.88 7.32 12.44
N PRO A 13 -14.69 6.36 12.92
CA PRO A 13 -16.04 6.12 12.41
C PRO A 13 -16.90 7.38 12.42
N GLU A 14 -16.79 8.20 13.47
CA GLU A 14 -17.52 9.45 13.62
C GLU A 14 -17.09 10.46 12.54
N GLU A 15 -15.80 10.73 12.39
CA GLU A 15 -15.28 11.64 11.34
C GLU A 15 -15.62 11.13 9.94
N TRP A 16 -15.59 9.81 9.72
CA TRP A 16 -15.97 9.21 8.44
C TRP A 16 -17.42 9.51 8.04
N THR A 17 -18.33 9.62 9.02
CA THR A 17 -19.74 9.99 8.75
C THR A 17 -19.91 11.45 8.37
N GLU A 18 -19.02 12.32 8.83
CA GLU A 18 -19.04 13.75 8.52
C GLU A 18 -18.48 14.08 7.12
N LEU A 19 -17.76 13.14 6.50
CA LEU A 19 -17.18 13.33 5.18
C LEU A 19 -18.23 13.43 4.07
N GLN A 20 -18.04 14.42 3.21
CA GLN A 20 -18.80 14.53 1.97
C GLN A 20 -18.55 13.31 1.07
N PRO A 21 -19.52 12.92 0.23
CA PRO A 21 -19.39 11.75 -0.64
C PRO A 21 -18.10 11.71 -1.48
N TRP A 22 -17.65 12.86 -1.98
CA TRP A 22 -16.42 12.97 -2.78
C TRP A 22 -15.15 12.77 -1.95
N GLN A 23 -15.14 13.18 -0.68
CA GLN A 23 -14.00 12.96 0.22
C GLN A 23 -13.82 11.47 0.53
N ARG A 24 -14.93 10.75 0.76
CA ARG A 24 -14.93 9.30 0.95
C ARG A 24 -14.50 8.56 -0.31
N ALA A 25 -14.89 9.06 -1.49
CA ALA A 25 -14.45 8.50 -2.77
C ALA A 25 -12.94 8.66 -2.97
N LEU A 26 -12.40 9.86 -2.70
CA LEU A 26 -10.97 10.13 -2.78
C LEU A 26 -10.17 9.25 -1.81
N TYR A 27 -10.60 9.12 -0.55
CA TYR A 27 -9.94 8.24 0.42
C TYR A 27 -9.87 6.79 -0.07
N ARG A 28 -10.99 6.24 -0.57
CA ARG A 28 -11.02 4.87 -1.09
C ARG A 28 -10.09 4.68 -2.29
N GLN A 29 -10.02 5.67 -3.18
CA GLN A 29 -9.13 5.62 -4.34
C GLN A 29 -7.66 5.60 -3.90
N VAL A 30 -7.26 6.54 -3.06
CA VAL A 30 -5.87 6.60 -2.56
C VAL A 30 -5.47 5.33 -1.81
N MET A 31 -6.37 4.78 -0.99
CA MET A 31 -6.08 3.54 -0.25
C MET A 31 -6.02 2.31 -1.16
N ALA A 32 -6.79 2.27 -2.25
CA ALA A 32 -6.69 1.21 -3.25
C ALA A 32 -5.34 1.26 -3.96
N ASP A 33 -4.92 2.44 -4.43
CA ASP A 33 -3.62 2.63 -5.09
C ASP A 33 -2.46 2.23 -4.15
N ASN A 34 -2.56 2.57 -2.86
CA ASN A 34 -1.59 2.16 -1.84
C ASN A 34 -1.55 0.64 -1.63
N TYR A 35 -2.72 0.00 -1.60
CA TYR A 35 -2.81 -1.46 -1.44
C TYR A 35 -2.17 -2.19 -2.64
N ASP A 36 -2.46 -1.73 -3.85
CA ASP A 36 -1.90 -2.30 -5.09
C ASP A 36 -0.37 -2.12 -5.12
N LEU A 37 0.13 -0.95 -4.71
CA LEU A 37 1.57 -0.70 -4.59
C LEU A 37 2.22 -1.68 -3.59
N VAL A 38 1.66 -1.86 -2.40
CA VAL A 38 2.18 -2.80 -1.39
C VAL A 38 2.09 -4.25 -1.88
N ALA A 39 1.02 -4.63 -2.56
CA ALA A 39 0.86 -5.95 -3.16
C ALA A 39 1.95 -6.21 -4.22
N SER A 40 2.27 -5.21 -5.06
CA SER A 40 3.32 -5.31 -6.09
C SER A 40 4.72 -5.54 -5.51
N LEU A 41 5.02 -4.95 -4.34
CA LEU A 41 6.28 -5.22 -3.62
C LEU A 41 6.35 -6.68 -3.13
N GLY A 42 5.22 -7.24 -2.70
CA GLY A 42 5.11 -8.66 -2.33
C GLY A 42 5.33 -9.61 -3.51
N GLU A 43 4.92 -9.21 -4.72
CA GLU A 43 5.17 -9.98 -5.94
C GLU A 43 6.65 -9.92 -6.39
N GLY A 44 7.29 -8.75 -6.28
CA GLY A 44 8.73 -8.60 -6.55
C GLY A 44 9.61 -9.48 -5.65
N LEU A 45 9.22 -9.64 -4.38
CA LEU A 45 9.88 -10.55 -3.43
C LEU A 45 9.58 -12.04 -3.69
N ARG A 46 8.52 -12.37 -4.43
CA ARG A 46 8.17 -13.73 -4.88
C ARG A 46 8.76 -14.09 -6.24
N GLY A 47 9.61 -13.23 -6.81
CA GLY A 47 10.32 -13.51 -8.04
C GLY A 47 11.20 -14.78 -7.94
N PRO A 48 11.68 -15.32 -9.07
CA PRO A 48 12.34 -16.64 -9.17
C PRO A 48 13.54 -16.85 -8.22
N TRP A 49 14.07 -15.75 -7.68
CA TRP A 49 15.24 -15.69 -6.81
C TRP A 49 14.91 -15.82 -5.31
N ALA A 50 13.62 -15.91 -4.94
CA ALA A 50 13.18 -16.03 -3.55
C ALA A 50 13.60 -17.36 -2.88
N GLY A 51 14.06 -18.34 -3.66
CA GLY A 51 14.52 -19.64 -3.20
C GLY A 51 15.97 -19.93 -3.60
N GLY A 52 16.92 -19.29 -2.93
CA GLY A 52 18.30 -19.79 -2.87
C GLY A 52 19.23 -19.33 -4.00
N ILE A 53 20.46 -19.11 -3.57
CA ILE A 53 21.75 -18.91 -4.26
C ILE A 53 22.11 -19.90 -5.41
N ALA A 54 21.14 -20.53 -6.08
CA ALA A 54 21.36 -21.44 -7.20
C ALA A 54 21.33 -20.68 -8.54
N GLY A 55 22.25 -19.73 -8.74
CA GLY A 55 22.26 -18.93 -9.97
C GLY A 55 23.57 -18.25 -10.36
N LEU A 56 24.65 -18.41 -9.59
CA LEU A 56 25.97 -17.99 -10.04
C LEU A 56 26.69 -19.19 -10.64
N GLY A 57 26.46 -19.39 -11.94
CA GLY A 57 27.43 -20.03 -12.81
C GLY A 57 28.61 -19.09 -13.00
N VAL A 58 29.57 -19.17 -12.09
CA VAL A 58 31.00 -18.89 -12.31
C VAL A 58 31.78 -20.09 -11.83
#